data_AF-A0A0Q2UAM2-F1
#
_entry.id   AF-A0A0Q2UAM2-F1
#
_cell.length_a   1.000
_cell.length_b   1.000
_cell.length_c   1.000
_cell.angle_alpha   90.00
_cell.angle_beta   90.00
_cell.angle_gamma   90.00
#
_symmetry.space_group_name_H-M   'P 1'
#
loop_
_entity.id
_entity.type
_entity.pdbx_description
1 polymer ?
#
loop_
_entity_poly.entity_id
_entity_poly.type
_entity_poly.pdbx_seq_one_letter_code
_entity_poly.pdbx_strand_id
1 'polypeptide(L)' 'MVFIDVQNVADEALSSFDAMMVEAAMKVDQIAPLAINIWTEVLKELDVRGKVVLISGSYDDIGNAKIRRLS' A
#
# COMPACT_ATOMS: atom_id res chain seq x y z
N MET A 1 14.51 -9.55 2.67
CA MET A 1 13.06 -9.31 2.76
C MET A 1 12.80 -8.65 4.10
N VAL A 2 12.26 -7.43 4.12
CA VAL A 2 11.91 -6.76 5.38
C VAL A 2 10.54 -7.27 5.78
N PHE A 3 10.42 -7.79 7.00
CA PHE A 3 9.15 -8.27 7.54
C PHE A 3 8.57 -7.17 8.43
N ILE A 4 7.37 -6.70 8.09
CA ILE A 4 6.60 -5.77 8.92
C ILE A 4 5.34 -6.50 9.33
N ASP A 5 5.06 -6.46 10.63
CA ASP A 5 3.87 -7.06 11.21
C ASP A 5 2.66 -6.15 11.01
N VAL A 6 2.18 -6.06 9.77
CA VAL A 6 1.01 -5.25 9.38
C VAL A 6 -0.29 -5.77 9.99
N GLN A 7 -0.34 -7.05 10.34
CA GLN A 7 -1.51 -7.72 10.92
C GLN A 7 -1.89 -7.16 12.29
N ASN A 8 -0.90 -6.71 13.06
CA ASN A 8 -1.12 -6.11 14.39
C ASN A 8 -1.23 -4.57 14.37
N VAL A 9 -1.25 -3.95 13.19
CA VAL A 9 -1.42 -2.50 13.03
C VAL A 9 -2.90 -2.18 12.81
N ALA A 10 -3.40 -1.10 13.42
CA ALA A 10 -4.79 -0.65 13.26
C ALA A 10 -5.11 -0.17 11.83
N ASP A 11 -6.37 -0.33 11.40
CA ASP A 11 -6.84 0.04 10.07
C ASP A 11 -6.56 1.51 9.74
N GLU A 12 -6.73 2.41 10.72
CA GLU A 12 -6.54 3.84 10.56
C GLU A 12 -5.08 4.18 10.27
N ALA A 13 -4.15 3.46 10.91
CA ALA A 13 -2.72 3.65 10.70
C ALA A 13 -2.28 3.11 9.34
N LEU A 14 -2.77 1.93 8.94
CA LEU A 14 -2.52 1.38 7.61
C LEU A 14 -3.08 2.28 6.49
N SER A 15 -4.30 2.79 6.68
CA SER A 15 -4.95 3.68 5.71
C SER A 15 -4.25 5.03 5.61
N SER A 16 -3.79 5.57 6.75
CA SER A 16 -3.01 6.81 6.78
C SER A 16 -1.65 6.65 6.10
N PHE A 17 -1.00 5.50 6.28
CA PHE A 17 0.24 5.17 5.59
C PHE A 17 0.03 5.07 4.07
N ASP A 18 -1.00 4.35 3.63
CA ASP A 18 -1.35 4.28 2.20
C ASP A 18 -1.61 5.67 1.61
N ALA A 19 -2.39 6.52 2.29
CA ALA A 19 -2.65 7.90 1.84
C ALA A 19 -1.35 8.72 1.72
N MET A 20 -0.44 8.62 2.69
CA MET A 20 0.87 9.27 2.63
C MET A 20 1.70 8.76 1.45
N MET A 21 1.69 7.46 1.17
CA MET A 21 2.44 6.87 0.07
C MET A 21 1.89 7.26 -1.30
N VAL A 22 0.57 7.42 -1.45
CA VAL A 22 -0.03 7.99 -2.67
C VAL A 22 0.53 9.39 -2.93
N GLU A 23 0.51 10.25 -1.92
CA GLU A 23 1.03 11.62 -2.04
C GLU A 23 2.54 11.63 -2.35
N ALA A 24 3.31 10.74 -1.73
CA ALA A 24 4.73 10.59 -2.02
C ALA A 24 4.96 10.13 -3.48
N ALA A 25 4.20 9.14 -3.96
CA ALA A 25 4.32 8.62 -5.32
C ALA A 25 4.01 9.67 -6.39
N MET A 26 3.22 10.69 -6.05
CA MET A 26 2.92 11.80 -6.96
C MET A 26 3.94 12.95 -6.92
N LYS A 27 4.71 13.09 -5.83
CA LYS A 27 5.53 14.29 -5.57
C LYS A 27 7.02 14.04 -5.59
N VAL A 28 7.46 12.81 -5.35
CA VAL A 28 8.89 12.49 -5.30
C VAL A 28 9.30 11.81 -6.60
N ASP A 29 10.42 12.25 -7.19
CA ASP A 29 10.95 11.67 -8.43
C ASP A 29 11.39 10.20 -8.26
N GLN A 30 11.78 9.82 -7.05
CA GLN A 30 12.23 8.48 -6.73
C GLN A 30 11.77 8.07 -5.34
N ILE A 31 11.03 6.97 -5.25
CA ILE A 31 10.70 6.29 -4.00
C ILE A 31 11.72 5.18 -3.76
N ALA A 32 12.25 5.10 -2.53
CA ALA A 32 13.15 4.03 -2.13
C ALA A 32 12.46 2.66 -2.28
N PRO A 33 13.13 1.62 -2.83
CA PRO A 33 12.54 0.28 -2.98
C PRO A 33 12.01 -0.31 -1.66
N LEU A 34 12.65 0.04 -0.53
CA LEU A 34 12.16 -0.33 0.78
C LEU A 34 10.74 0.19 1.03
N ALA A 35 10.47 1.46 0.75
CA ALA A 35 9.15 2.05 0.97
C ALA A 35 8.08 1.41 0.07
N ILE A 36 8.43 1.04 -1.16
CA ILE A 36 7.54 0.27 -2.05
C ILE A 36 7.22 -1.09 -1.43
N ASN A 37 8.22 -1.84 -0.97
CA ASN A 37 7.98 -3.15 -0.34
C ASN A 37 7.08 -3.03 0.90
N ILE A 38 7.27 -2.01 1.73
CA ILE A 38 6.41 -1.76 2.89
C ILE A 38 4.99 -1.45 2.44
N TRP A 39 4.84 -0.60 1.43
CA TRP A 39 3.52 -0.23 0.89
C TRP A 39 2.79 -1.42 0.28
N THR A 40 3.49 -2.33 -0.39
CA THR A 40 2.95 -3.60 -0.89
C THR A 40 2.34 -4.43 0.24
N GLU A 41 3.06 -4.61 1.36
CA GLU A 41 2.54 -5.38 2.50
C GLU A 41 1.34 -4.69 3.16
N VAL A 42 1.37 -3.35 3.27
CA VAL A 42 0.23 -2.57 3.77
C VAL A 42 -1.00 -2.73 2.86
N LEU A 43 -0.83 -2.65 1.54
CA LEU A 43 -1.93 -2.78 0.58
C LEU A 43 -2.54 -4.19 0.57
N LYS A 44 -1.69 -5.23 0.66
CA LYS A 44 -2.15 -6.62 0.78
C LYS A 44 -2.98 -6.82 2.05
N GLU A 45 -2.54 -6.28 3.18
CA GLU A 45 -3.28 -6.35 4.43
C GLU A 45 -4.60 -5.56 4.36
N LEU A 46 -4.59 -4.36 3.78
CA LEU A 46 -5.82 -3.57 3.57
C LEU A 46 -6.83 -4.28 2.65
N ASP A 47 -6.36 -5.05 1.67
CA ASP A 47 -7.21 -5.88 0.80
C ASP A 47 -7.85 -7.04 1.59
N VAL A 48 -7.04 -7.74 2.39
CA VAL A 48 -7.52 -8.78 3.33
C VAL A 48 -8.60 -8.24 4.27
N ARG A 49 -8.47 -6.99 4.71
CA ARG A 49 -9.43 -6.30 5.58
C ARG A 49 -10.61 -5.65 4.84
N GLY A 50 -10.67 -5.76 3.52
CA GLY A 50 -11.75 -5.20 2.71
C GLY A 50 -11.78 -3.67 2.67
N LYS A 51 -10.64 -3.01 2.89
CA LYS A 51 -10.47 -1.55 2.80
C LYS A 51 -10.01 -1.09 1.44
N VAL A 52 -9.35 -1.95 0.68
CA VAL A 52 -9.02 -1.71 -0.73
C VAL A 52 -9.36 -2.95 -1.54
N VAL A 53 -9.32 -2.84 -2.85
CA VAL A 53 -9.42 -3.98 -3.76
C VAL A 53 -8.59 -3.73 -5.02
N LEU A 54 -7.88 -4.75 -5.47
CA LEU A 54 -7.14 -4.73 -6.74
C LEU A 54 -8.12 -4.93 -7.90
N ILE A 55 -8.21 -3.93 -8.78
CA ILE A 55 -9.04 -3.97 -9.99
C ILE A 55 -8.27 -4.62 -11.14
N SER A 56 -6.98 -4.31 -11.28
CA SER A 56 -6.08 -4.89 -12.29
C SER A 56 -4.60 -4.68 -11.90
N GLY A 57 -3.69 -5.50 -12.43
CA GLY A 57 -2.25 -5.41 -12.15
C GLY A 57 -1.82 -6.31 -10.99
N SER A 58 -0.86 -5.86 -10.17
CA SER A 58 -0.35 -6.61 -9.01
C SER A 58 0.09 -5.67 -7.88
N TYR A 59 -0.09 -6.07 -6.62
CA TYR A 59 0.48 -5.36 -5.47
C TYR A 59 2.02 -5.40 -5.43
N ASP A 60 2.64 -6.35 -6.13
CA ASP A 60 4.10 -6.43 -6.27
C ASP A 60 4.64 -5.46 -7.35
N ASP A 61 3.74 -4.85 -8.13
CA ASP A 61 4.04 -3.82 -9.13
C ASP A 61 3.03 -2.66 -9.01
N ILE A 62 3.10 -1.95 -7.88
CA ILE A 62 2.17 -0.87 -7.51
C ILE A 62 2.07 0.20 -8.62
N GLY A 63 3.16 0.48 -9.33
CA GLY A 63 3.18 1.49 -10.40
C GLY A 63 2.24 1.17 -11.57
N ASN A 64 1.94 -0.11 -11.81
CA ASN A 64 1.02 -0.57 -12.83
C ASN A 64 -0.31 -1.10 -12.25
N ALA A 65 -0.51 -0.99 -10.94
CA ALA A 65 -1.70 -1.48 -10.26
C ALA A 65 -2.85 -0.47 -10.32
N LYS A 66 -4.06 -0.95 -10.61
CA LYS A 66 -5.29 -0.19 -10.45
C LYS A 66 -5.97 -0.63 -9.17
N ILE A 67 -5.91 0.20 -8.14
CA ILE A 67 -6.43 -0.10 -6.80
C ILE A 67 -7.62 0.80 -6.51
N ARG A 68 -8.75 0.21 -6.09
CA ARG A 68 -9.91 0.95 -5.60
C ARG A 68 -9.89 0.94 -4.08
N ARG A 69 -9.94 2.12 -3.46
CA ARG A 69 -10.08 2.29 -2.02
C ARG A 69 -11.57 2.29 -1.66
N LEU A 70 -11.93 1.52 -0.65
CA LEU A 70 -13.30 1.33 -0.18
C LEU A 70 -13.45 2.19 1.09
N SER A 71 -14.26 3.24 0.99
CA SER A 71 -14.60 4.15 2.08
C SER A 71 -15.45 3.50 3.14
#